data_AF-A0A9W9R792-F1
#
_entry.id   AF-A0A9W9R792-F1
#
_cell.length_a   1.000
_cell.length_b   1.000
_cell.length_c   1.000
_cell.angle_alpha   90.00
_cell.angle_beta   90.00
_cell.angle_gamma   90.00
#
_symmetry.space_group_name_H-M   'P 1'
#
loop_
_entity.id
_entity.type
_entity.pdbx_description
1 polymer ?
#
loop_
_entity_poly.entity_id
_entity_poly.type
_entity_poly.pdbx_seq_one_letter_code
_entity_poly.pdbx_strand_id
1 'polypeptide(L)'
;MLPVQEQAEIIQKVRGALKKYESKLSAINQKIWSNPELAFKEYDAHDHICEVFESLGPEYQVHRKAYGVETALEVIYKRGNGGRVMAFNAEYDALPGMGHACGHNLIATSSIAAFLATCETMSSIYADQIGYSVRLLGTPAEEGGGGKLLLIEAGAYKDVDACFMVHPFPVLSGAPELISSSSCSGQYLANDKVEVTFTGKPAHASAAPWEGINALDAVVSAYVNISMLRQQILPTQKIHGVVLRGGDRPNVIPASTTVEYYIRSDTVKTLKPLTEKVLKCFEAAAIATGCTVEYKWEAAYKDMKINKPICDSYVSAMNAMGHSTIFDAAGQEGGLSGGSTDMGNVSYEVPGFHGGFYIHADGVNHTPQFTAGAGSEEGFQRSLHCAAGMAVVASRALVDESFATAIKSDFGKDLPYGPQIEEQSTHFPSRVTHLIGLMPISNFSGMERPRRRISQAP
;
A
#
# COMPACT_ATOMS: atom_id res chain seq x y z
N MET A 1 -20.39 4.97 -23.94
CA MET A 1 -20.99 5.82 -22.89
C MET A 1 -22.39 5.31 -22.66
N LEU A 2 -22.82 5.16 -21.39
CA LEU A 2 -24.23 4.88 -21.10
C LEU A 2 -25.10 5.98 -21.75
N PRO A 3 -26.32 5.66 -22.19
CA PRO A 3 -27.30 6.69 -22.54
C PRO A 3 -27.45 7.68 -21.37
N VAL A 4 -27.45 8.99 -21.66
CA VAL A 4 -27.49 10.06 -20.65
C VAL A 4 -28.67 9.88 -19.67
N GLN A 5 -29.81 9.40 -20.17
CA GLN A 5 -31.01 9.16 -19.38
C GLN A 5 -30.80 8.05 -18.33
N GLU A 6 -30.08 6.99 -18.68
CA GLU A 6 -29.80 5.85 -17.79
C GLU A 6 -28.78 6.24 -16.70
N GLN A 7 -27.76 7.01 -17.06
CA GLN A 7 -26.82 7.56 -16.09
C GLN A 7 -27.51 8.52 -15.10
N ALA A 8 -28.44 9.36 -15.56
CA ALA A 8 -29.19 10.27 -14.69
C ALA A 8 -30.07 9.50 -13.68
N GLU A 9 -30.71 8.41 -14.10
CA GLU A 9 -31.50 7.55 -13.20
C GLU A 9 -30.61 6.89 -12.15
N ILE A 10 -29.47 6.30 -12.55
CA ILE A 10 -28.48 5.72 -11.62
C ILE A 10 -28.01 6.77 -10.60
N ILE A 11 -27.65 7.98 -11.05
CA ILE A 11 -27.22 9.08 -10.16
C ILE A 11 -28.33 9.40 -9.14
N GLN A 12 -29.59 9.47 -9.58
CA GLN A 12 -30.71 9.76 -8.69
C GLN A 12 -30.90 8.68 -7.63
N LYS A 13 -30.82 7.40 -8.01
CA LYS A 13 -30.94 6.27 -7.06
C LYS A 13 -29.78 6.22 -6.07
N VAL A 14 -28.55 6.43 -6.54
CA VAL A 14 -27.35 6.50 -5.69
C VAL A 14 -27.50 7.60 -4.63
N ARG A 15 -27.88 8.81 -5.03
CA ARG A 15 -28.12 9.92 -4.09
C ARG A 15 -29.22 9.60 -3.06
N GLY A 16 -30.29 8.96 -3.51
CA GLY A 16 -31.37 8.50 -2.63
C GLY A 16 -30.89 7.48 -1.59
N ALA A 17 -30.08 6.51 -2.02
CA ALA A 17 -29.51 5.49 -1.14
C ALA A 17 -28.54 6.09 -0.10
N LEU A 18 -27.66 7.01 -0.52
CA LEU A 18 -26.75 7.67 0.41
C LEU A 18 -27.51 8.48 1.47
N LYS A 19 -28.53 9.24 1.06
CA LYS A 19 -29.39 9.97 2.01
C LYS A 19 -30.14 9.04 2.97
N LYS A 20 -30.57 7.86 2.51
CA LYS A 20 -31.23 6.84 3.37
C LYS A 20 -30.30 6.33 4.46
N TYR A 21 -29.01 6.16 4.16
CA TYR A 21 -28.03 5.56 5.08
C TYR A 21 -27.12 6.57 5.80
N GLU A 22 -27.23 7.86 5.50
CA GLU A 22 -26.35 8.92 5.99
C GLU A 22 -26.13 8.89 7.52
N SER A 23 -27.20 8.72 8.31
CA SER A 23 -27.07 8.66 9.77
C SER A 23 -26.30 7.44 10.28
N LYS A 24 -26.47 6.27 9.64
CA LYS A 24 -25.70 5.06 9.95
C LYS A 24 -24.24 5.21 9.52
N LEU A 25 -24.00 5.80 8.35
CA LEU A 25 -22.66 6.07 7.83
C LEU A 25 -21.90 7.06 8.72
N SER A 26 -22.57 8.13 9.18
CA SER A 26 -21.99 9.09 10.12
C SER A 26 -21.64 8.43 11.46
N ALA A 27 -22.51 7.54 11.97
CA ALA A 27 -22.24 6.78 13.18
C ALA A 27 -21.02 5.86 13.04
N ILE A 28 -20.90 5.12 11.93
CA ILE A 28 -19.71 4.29 11.63
C ILE A 28 -18.46 5.16 11.58
N ASN A 29 -18.50 6.25 10.81
CA ASN A 29 -17.36 7.16 10.65
C ASN A 29 -16.87 7.68 12.00
N GLN A 30 -17.78 8.17 12.85
CA GLN A 30 -17.46 8.71 14.17
C GLN A 30 -16.93 7.63 15.11
N LYS A 31 -17.48 6.41 15.05
CA LYS A 31 -17.03 5.29 15.87
C LYS A 31 -15.60 4.88 15.54
N ILE A 32 -15.26 4.78 14.25
CA ILE A 32 -13.90 4.48 13.79
C ILE A 32 -12.97 5.64 14.18
N TRP A 33 -13.32 6.88 13.80
CA TRP A 33 -12.47 8.04 14.05
C TRP A 33 -12.13 8.27 15.53
N SER A 34 -13.11 8.11 16.42
CA SER A 34 -12.95 8.35 17.86
C SER A 34 -12.27 7.21 18.63
N ASN A 35 -12.11 6.03 18.00
CA ASN A 35 -11.48 4.86 18.60
C ASN A 35 -10.38 4.31 17.67
N PRO A 36 -9.24 5.03 17.54
CA PRO A 36 -8.19 4.62 16.62
C PRO A 36 -7.53 3.31 17.07
N GLU A 37 -7.57 2.32 16.20
CA GLU A 37 -6.97 1.00 16.41
C GLU A 37 -5.84 0.76 15.41
N LEU A 38 -4.73 0.18 15.88
CA LEU A 38 -3.53 0.00 15.05
C LEU A 38 -3.67 -1.20 14.11
N ALA A 39 -2.78 -1.27 13.12
CA ALA A 39 -2.61 -2.41 12.22
C ALA A 39 -2.76 -3.78 12.92
N PHE A 40 -3.70 -4.60 12.42
CA PHE A 40 -4.11 -5.93 12.93
C PHE A 40 -4.71 -5.94 14.34
N LYS A 41 -5.15 -4.78 14.83
CA LYS A 41 -5.80 -4.62 16.14
C LYS A 41 -7.13 -3.86 16.05
N GLU A 42 -7.67 -3.73 14.86
CA GLU A 42 -8.89 -3.00 14.52
C GLU A 42 -10.17 -3.79 14.85
N TYR A 43 -10.24 -4.34 16.05
CA TYR A 43 -11.31 -5.25 16.48
C TYR A 43 -12.64 -4.52 16.63
N ASP A 44 -12.65 -3.35 17.26
CA ASP A 44 -13.87 -2.57 17.48
C ASP A 44 -14.41 -2.00 16.17
N ALA A 45 -13.54 -1.50 15.29
CA ALA A 45 -13.91 -1.05 13.94
C ALA A 45 -14.50 -2.20 13.11
N HIS A 46 -13.82 -3.36 13.09
CA HIS A 46 -14.30 -4.58 12.43
C HIS A 46 -15.68 -5.00 12.94
N ASP A 47 -15.82 -5.14 14.27
CA ASP A 47 -17.05 -5.66 14.86
C ASP A 47 -18.21 -4.69 14.64
N HIS A 48 -17.96 -3.38 14.74
CA HIS A 48 -18.99 -2.38 14.51
C HIS A 48 -19.50 -2.39 13.05
N ILE A 49 -18.61 -2.49 12.07
CA ILE A 49 -19.01 -2.58 10.65
C ILE A 49 -19.87 -3.83 10.43
N CYS A 50 -19.44 -4.98 10.96
CA CYS A 50 -20.17 -6.23 10.83
C CYS A 50 -21.57 -6.16 11.46
N GLU A 51 -21.68 -5.63 12.69
CA GLU A 51 -22.95 -5.44 13.39
C GLU A 51 -23.92 -4.55 12.60
N VAL A 52 -23.41 -3.48 11.98
CA VAL A 52 -24.26 -2.62 11.14
C VAL A 52 -24.85 -3.41 9.99
N PHE A 53 -24.06 -4.18 9.24
CA PHE A 53 -24.57 -4.97 8.12
C PHE A 53 -25.51 -6.10 8.55
N GLU A 54 -25.19 -6.80 9.64
CA GLU A 54 -26.08 -7.81 10.24
C GLU A 54 -27.45 -7.20 10.62
N SER A 55 -27.47 -5.94 11.06
CA SER A 55 -28.71 -5.22 11.37
C SER A 55 -29.51 -4.76 10.15
N LEU A 56 -28.88 -4.67 8.97
CA LEU A 56 -29.54 -4.18 7.76
C LEU A 56 -30.42 -5.25 7.10
N GLY A 57 -30.04 -6.52 7.19
CA GLY A 57 -30.84 -7.63 6.70
C GLY A 57 -30.02 -8.83 6.23
N PRO A 58 -30.64 -10.01 6.10
CA PRO A 58 -29.97 -11.25 5.71
C PRO A 58 -29.45 -11.26 4.27
N GLU A 59 -29.87 -10.30 3.43
CA GLU A 59 -29.34 -10.12 2.08
C GLU A 59 -27.88 -9.63 2.06
N TYR A 60 -27.39 -9.07 3.17
CA TYR A 60 -26.00 -8.73 3.39
C TYR A 60 -25.31 -9.89 4.11
N GLN A 61 -24.67 -10.78 3.35
CA GLN A 61 -24.00 -11.96 3.91
C GLN A 61 -22.67 -11.53 4.53
N VAL A 62 -22.64 -11.41 5.86
CA VAL A 62 -21.47 -10.96 6.63
C VAL A 62 -20.58 -12.15 7.00
N HIS A 63 -19.31 -12.04 6.64
CA HIS A 63 -18.23 -12.95 7.02
C HIS A 63 -17.23 -12.17 7.88
N ARG A 64 -17.34 -12.36 9.19
CA ARG A 64 -16.36 -11.85 10.17
C ARG A 64 -15.05 -12.63 10.07
N LYS A 65 -13.93 -11.99 10.42
CA LYS A 65 -12.60 -12.63 10.47
C LYS A 65 -12.25 -13.34 9.15
N ALA A 66 -12.58 -12.67 8.05
CA ALA A 66 -12.51 -13.25 6.73
C ALA A 66 -11.05 -13.54 6.34
N TYR A 67 -10.86 -14.53 5.46
CA TYR A 67 -9.55 -14.79 4.83
C TYR A 67 -8.41 -15.11 5.82
N GLY A 68 -8.73 -15.59 7.02
CA GLY A 68 -7.73 -15.95 8.04
C GLY A 68 -7.10 -14.76 8.76
N VAL A 69 -7.67 -13.56 8.61
CA VAL A 69 -7.21 -12.34 9.29
C VAL A 69 -8.29 -11.90 10.28
N GLU A 70 -7.93 -11.82 11.57
CA GLU A 70 -8.89 -11.61 12.67
C GLU A 70 -9.67 -10.29 12.59
N THR A 71 -9.11 -9.27 11.95
CA THR A 71 -9.72 -7.94 11.80
C THR A 71 -10.12 -7.64 10.36
N ALA A 72 -10.14 -8.63 9.47
CA ALA A 72 -10.71 -8.51 8.13
C ALA A 72 -12.17 -8.97 8.11
N LEU A 73 -12.99 -8.37 7.26
CA LEU A 73 -14.38 -8.76 7.04
C LEU A 73 -14.70 -8.83 5.55
N GLU A 74 -15.75 -9.57 5.21
CA GLU A 74 -16.37 -9.54 3.90
C GLU A 74 -17.88 -9.43 4.03
N VAL A 75 -18.50 -8.57 3.23
CA VAL A 75 -19.95 -8.51 3.07
C VAL A 75 -20.30 -8.77 1.62
N ILE A 76 -21.09 -9.82 1.37
CA ILE A 76 -21.53 -10.19 0.03
C ILE A 76 -23.02 -9.85 -0.13
N TYR A 77 -23.32 -9.05 -1.15
CA TYR A 77 -24.69 -8.85 -1.63
C TYR A 77 -24.83 -9.47 -3.01
N LYS A 78 -25.72 -10.45 -3.17
CA LYS A 78 -25.88 -11.21 -4.41
C LYS A 78 -27.34 -11.26 -4.86
N ARG A 79 -27.57 -11.04 -6.14
CA ARG A 79 -28.87 -11.23 -6.81
C ARG A 79 -28.70 -12.11 -8.03
N GLY A 80 -29.68 -13.00 -8.27
CA GLY A 80 -29.67 -13.93 -9.40
C GLY A 80 -28.51 -14.93 -9.38
N ASN A 81 -28.29 -15.57 -10.53
CA ASN A 81 -27.21 -16.55 -10.75
C ASN A 81 -26.19 -15.99 -11.74
N GLY A 82 -24.91 -16.13 -11.42
CA GLY A 82 -23.81 -15.59 -12.22
C GLY A 82 -23.76 -14.05 -12.22
N GLY A 83 -23.12 -13.48 -13.24
CA GLY A 83 -22.95 -12.04 -13.38
C GLY A 83 -21.62 -11.51 -12.86
N ARG A 84 -21.47 -10.20 -12.97
CA ARG A 84 -20.22 -9.51 -12.60
C ARG A 84 -20.14 -9.26 -11.10
N VAL A 85 -18.90 -9.15 -10.60
CA VAL A 85 -18.59 -8.92 -9.19
C VAL A 85 -17.83 -7.60 -9.03
N MET A 86 -18.46 -6.60 -8.39
CA MET A 86 -17.81 -5.34 -8.02
C MET A 86 -17.40 -5.39 -6.55
N ALA A 87 -16.15 -5.05 -6.25
CA ALA A 87 -15.63 -5.04 -4.87
C ALA A 87 -15.28 -3.61 -4.40
N PHE A 88 -15.42 -3.34 -3.11
CA PHE A 88 -15.00 -2.10 -2.46
C PHE A 88 -14.09 -2.42 -1.28
N ASN A 89 -12.92 -1.77 -1.19
CA ASN A 89 -12.01 -1.95 -0.07
C ASN A 89 -12.25 -0.88 0.99
N ALA A 90 -12.44 -1.28 2.24
CA ALA A 90 -12.60 -0.40 3.39
C ALA A 90 -11.40 -0.55 4.34
N GLU A 91 -10.54 0.46 4.39
CA GLU A 91 -9.42 0.54 5.35
C GLU A 91 -9.88 1.23 6.62
N TYR A 92 -9.39 0.79 7.78
CA TYR A 92 -9.80 1.32 9.08
C TYR A 92 -8.73 1.16 10.17
N ASP A 93 -7.46 0.98 9.79
CA ASP A 93 -6.34 1.07 10.72
C ASP A 93 -5.91 2.52 10.99
N ALA A 94 -5.27 2.72 12.13
CA ALA A 94 -4.79 4.01 12.61
C ALA A 94 -3.28 3.99 12.85
N LEU A 95 -2.71 5.19 13.01
CA LEU A 95 -1.29 5.39 13.25
C LEU A 95 -0.96 5.53 14.76
N PRO A 96 0.18 4.96 15.23
CA PRO A 96 0.62 5.09 16.62
C PRO A 96 0.74 6.54 17.07
N GLY A 97 0.01 6.90 18.13
CA GLY A 97 0.07 8.23 18.74
C GLY A 97 -0.54 9.37 17.91
N MET A 98 -1.12 9.10 16.74
CA MET A 98 -1.69 10.12 15.84
C MET A 98 -3.17 9.89 15.49
N GLY A 99 -3.70 8.70 15.75
CA GLY A 99 -5.07 8.34 15.37
C GLY A 99 -5.19 8.11 13.86
N HIS A 100 -6.36 8.37 13.27
CA HIS A 100 -6.59 8.24 11.83
C HIS A 100 -5.99 9.41 11.03
N ALA A 101 -4.69 9.63 11.18
CA ALA A 101 -3.96 10.72 10.51
C ALA A 101 -3.78 10.49 9.00
N CYS A 102 -4.16 9.33 8.47
CA CYS A 102 -4.27 9.07 7.03
C CYS A 102 -5.74 9.08 6.55
N GLY A 103 -6.70 9.26 7.47
CA GLY A 103 -8.13 9.39 7.15
C GLY A 103 -8.84 8.07 6.83
N HIS A 104 -8.35 6.94 7.31
CA HIS A 104 -8.94 5.61 7.03
C HIS A 104 -10.40 5.50 7.49
N ASN A 105 -10.83 6.25 8.52
CA ASN A 105 -12.25 6.37 8.86
C ASN A 105 -13.11 6.85 7.67
N LEU A 106 -12.62 7.80 6.86
CA LEU A 106 -13.30 8.28 5.67
C LEU A 106 -13.18 7.29 4.49
N ILE A 107 -12.08 6.54 4.39
CA ILE A 107 -11.90 5.47 3.39
C ILE A 107 -12.95 4.38 3.63
N ALA A 108 -13.01 3.81 4.85
CA ALA A 108 -14.04 2.86 5.24
C ALA A 108 -15.44 3.38 4.95
N THR A 109 -15.74 4.63 5.37
CA THR A 109 -17.05 5.24 5.18
C THR A 109 -17.41 5.34 3.69
N SER A 110 -16.49 5.83 2.85
CA SER A 110 -16.75 6.00 1.42
C SER A 110 -17.00 4.65 0.71
N SER A 111 -16.27 3.60 1.09
CA SER A 111 -16.42 2.26 0.52
C SER A 111 -17.69 1.56 0.99
N ILE A 112 -18.04 1.68 2.28
CA ILE A 112 -19.31 1.18 2.83
C ILE A 112 -20.50 1.89 2.16
N ALA A 113 -20.41 3.22 2.02
CA ALA A 113 -21.43 4.03 1.37
C ALA A 113 -21.60 3.66 -0.11
N ALA A 114 -20.50 3.47 -0.84
CA ALA A 114 -20.54 3.08 -2.25
C ALA A 114 -21.12 1.67 -2.42
N PHE A 115 -20.71 0.72 -1.58
CA PHE A 115 -21.26 -0.62 -1.54
C PHE A 115 -22.79 -0.61 -1.36
N LEU A 116 -23.28 0.08 -0.31
CA LEU A 116 -24.72 0.19 -0.02
C LEU A 116 -25.47 0.85 -1.18
N ALA A 117 -24.93 1.95 -1.71
CA ALA A 117 -25.56 2.68 -2.80
C ALA A 117 -25.63 1.88 -4.10
N THR A 118 -24.59 1.10 -4.43
CA THR A 118 -24.62 0.16 -5.56
C THR A 118 -25.67 -0.92 -5.34
N CYS A 119 -25.72 -1.55 -4.16
CA CYS A 119 -26.69 -2.60 -3.86
C CYS A 119 -28.14 -2.10 -4.02
N GLU A 120 -28.48 -0.96 -3.40
CA GLU A 120 -29.83 -0.36 -3.50
C GLU A 120 -30.17 0.06 -4.92
N THR A 121 -29.24 0.72 -5.62
CA THR A 121 -29.47 1.20 -6.99
C THR A 121 -29.76 0.04 -7.91
N MET A 122 -28.89 -0.97 -7.88
CA MET A 122 -29.04 -2.17 -8.71
C MET A 122 -30.30 -2.96 -8.36
N SER A 123 -30.63 -3.10 -7.08
CA SER A 123 -31.87 -3.75 -6.66
C SER A 123 -33.12 -2.94 -7.05
N SER A 124 -33.03 -1.61 -7.18
CA SER A 124 -34.19 -0.78 -7.50
C SER A 124 -34.49 -0.67 -8.99
N ILE A 125 -33.46 -0.72 -9.85
CA ILE A 125 -33.61 -0.55 -11.30
C ILE A 125 -33.65 -1.90 -12.01
N TYR A 126 -32.81 -2.86 -11.57
CA TYR A 126 -32.54 -4.10 -12.31
C TYR A 126 -32.89 -5.36 -11.51
N ALA A 127 -33.76 -5.24 -10.49
CA ALA A 127 -34.28 -6.41 -9.74
C ALA A 127 -34.74 -7.51 -10.70
N ASP A 128 -34.30 -8.74 -10.44
CA ASP A 128 -34.67 -9.96 -11.16
C ASP A 128 -34.36 -9.98 -12.68
N GLN A 129 -33.71 -8.94 -13.21
CA GLN A 129 -33.36 -8.85 -14.64
C GLN A 129 -31.98 -9.43 -14.94
N ILE A 130 -31.02 -9.27 -14.02
CA ILE A 130 -29.63 -9.70 -14.19
C ILE A 130 -29.08 -10.32 -12.91
N GLY A 131 -28.14 -11.26 -13.08
CA GLY A 131 -27.28 -11.72 -11.99
C GLY A 131 -26.16 -10.73 -11.71
N TYR A 132 -25.85 -10.48 -10.44
CA TYR A 132 -24.68 -9.70 -10.03
C TYR A 132 -24.30 -9.98 -8.57
N SER A 133 -23.06 -9.64 -8.23
CA SER A 133 -22.57 -9.60 -6.85
C SER A 133 -21.87 -8.27 -6.57
N VAL A 134 -22.05 -7.77 -5.36
CA VAL A 134 -21.28 -6.67 -4.81
C VAL A 134 -20.59 -7.19 -3.55
N ARG A 135 -19.30 -6.90 -3.38
CA ARG A 135 -18.51 -7.28 -2.20
C ARG A 135 -17.97 -6.04 -1.50
N LEU A 136 -18.11 -5.96 -0.20
CA LEU A 136 -17.31 -5.06 0.64
C LEU A 136 -16.23 -5.89 1.31
N LEU A 137 -14.98 -5.49 1.17
CA LEU A 137 -13.84 -6.11 1.83
C LEU A 137 -13.32 -5.12 2.87
N GLY A 138 -13.36 -5.49 4.15
CA GLY A 138 -12.65 -4.75 5.18
C GLY A 138 -11.19 -5.18 5.22
N THR A 139 -10.30 -4.24 4.96
CA THR A 139 -8.88 -4.48 4.67
C THR A 139 -8.03 -3.81 5.75
N PRO A 140 -7.58 -4.56 6.78
CA PRO A 140 -6.81 -3.99 7.89
C PRO A 140 -5.36 -3.69 7.48
N ALA A 141 -4.63 -2.99 8.38
CA ALA A 141 -3.18 -2.88 8.38
C ALA A 141 -2.50 -2.32 7.11
N GLU A 142 -3.11 -1.35 6.40
CA GLU A 142 -2.49 -0.76 5.22
C GLU A 142 -1.20 0.02 5.57
N GLU A 143 -1.12 0.66 6.74
CA GLU A 143 -0.03 1.56 7.13
C GLU A 143 1.34 0.87 7.29
N GLY A 144 1.36 -0.48 7.31
CA GLY A 144 2.61 -1.22 7.46
C GLY A 144 2.50 -2.72 7.35
N GLY A 145 1.34 -3.29 7.65
CA GLY A 145 1.14 -4.75 7.67
C GLY A 145 0.82 -5.35 6.31
N GLY A 146 0.32 -4.56 5.36
CA GLY A 146 -0.07 -5.02 4.03
C GLY A 146 -1.24 -6.02 4.08
N GLY A 147 -2.30 -5.72 4.83
CA GLY A 147 -3.39 -6.66 5.04
C GLY A 147 -4.06 -7.11 3.74
N LYS A 148 -4.08 -6.28 2.68
CA LYS A 148 -4.59 -6.72 1.37
C LYS A 148 -3.75 -7.82 0.73
N LEU A 149 -2.45 -7.90 1.02
CA LEU A 149 -1.61 -9.00 0.52
C LEU A 149 -2.08 -10.34 1.09
N LEU A 150 -2.36 -10.40 2.40
CA LEU A 150 -2.89 -11.61 3.05
C LEU A 150 -4.25 -12.00 2.45
N LEU A 151 -5.11 -11.02 2.19
CA LEU A 151 -6.41 -11.24 1.55
C LEU A 151 -6.27 -11.71 0.10
N ILE A 152 -5.31 -11.17 -0.67
CA ILE A 152 -4.99 -11.63 -2.02
C ILE A 152 -4.57 -13.10 -2.00
N GLU A 153 -3.62 -13.47 -1.14
CA GLU A 153 -3.12 -14.84 -1.00
C GLU A 153 -4.24 -15.83 -0.61
N ALA A 154 -5.13 -15.41 0.28
CA ALA A 154 -6.30 -16.18 0.70
C ALA A 154 -7.44 -16.22 -0.34
N GLY A 155 -7.33 -15.46 -1.43
CA GLY A 155 -8.25 -15.49 -2.57
C GLY A 155 -9.44 -14.53 -2.50
N ALA A 156 -9.37 -13.46 -1.70
CA ALA A 156 -10.46 -12.49 -1.53
C ALA A 156 -10.89 -11.80 -2.83
N TYR A 157 -9.93 -11.59 -3.72
CA TYR A 157 -10.14 -10.92 -5.01
C TYR A 157 -10.42 -11.90 -6.15
N LYS A 158 -10.54 -13.22 -5.88
CA LYS A 158 -10.93 -14.19 -6.90
C LYS A 158 -12.33 -13.87 -7.43
N ASP A 159 -12.44 -13.95 -8.75
CA ASP A 159 -13.66 -13.67 -9.52
C ASP A 159 -14.18 -12.22 -9.43
N VAL A 160 -13.40 -11.29 -8.87
CA VAL A 160 -13.74 -9.86 -8.86
C VAL A 160 -13.45 -9.24 -10.23
N ASP A 161 -14.46 -8.59 -10.83
CA ASP A 161 -14.32 -7.95 -12.14
C ASP A 161 -13.75 -6.52 -12.06
N ALA A 162 -13.96 -5.82 -10.94
CA ALA A 162 -13.31 -4.55 -10.63
C ALA A 162 -13.36 -4.24 -9.12
N CYS A 163 -12.36 -3.54 -8.60
CA CYS A 163 -12.25 -3.13 -7.20
C CYS A 163 -12.05 -1.61 -7.05
N PHE A 164 -12.81 -0.99 -6.15
CA PHE A 164 -12.87 0.47 -5.98
C PHE A 164 -12.48 0.89 -4.56
N MET A 165 -11.76 2.00 -4.47
CA MET A 165 -11.43 2.70 -3.23
C MET A 165 -11.15 4.18 -3.54
N VAL A 166 -11.30 5.05 -2.54
CA VAL A 166 -10.84 6.44 -2.61
C VAL A 166 -10.12 6.82 -1.33
N HIS A 167 -9.21 7.80 -1.41
CA HIS A 167 -8.34 8.19 -0.32
C HIS A 167 -8.38 9.70 -0.07
N PRO A 168 -8.47 10.15 1.20
CA PRO A 168 -8.47 11.57 1.52
C PRO A 168 -7.07 12.17 1.45
N PHE A 169 -6.98 13.38 0.93
CA PHE A 169 -5.80 14.24 0.86
C PHE A 169 -6.17 15.64 1.35
N PRO A 170 -5.22 16.47 1.78
CA PRO A 170 -5.51 17.86 2.11
C PRO A 170 -5.92 18.62 0.86
N VAL A 171 -6.80 19.61 1.01
CA VAL A 171 -7.17 20.52 -0.07
C VAL A 171 -5.94 21.13 -0.75
N LEU A 172 -5.95 21.08 -2.07
CA LEU A 172 -4.89 21.64 -2.91
C LEU A 172 -4.97 23.16 -2.89
N SER A 173 -3.92 23.83 -2.45
CA SER A 173 -3.86 25.29 -2.39
C SER A 173 -4.15 25.96 -3.75
N GLY A 174 -3.74 25.34 -4.85
CA GLY A 174 -4.00 25.84 -6.21
C GLY A 174 -5.39 25.52 -6.76
N ALA A 175 -6.18 24.69 -6.08
CA ALA A 175 -7.49 24.23 -6.55
C ALA A 175 -8.45 23.92 -5.39
N PRO A 176 -8.85 24.92 -4.57
CA PRO A 176 -9.63 24.69 -3.34
C PRO A 176 -11.03 24.11 -3.57
N GLU A 177 -11.61 24.38 -4.74
CA GLU A 177 -12.93 23.87 -5.16
C GLU A 177 -12.89 22.43 -5.68
N LEU A 178 -11.70 21.83 -5.85
CA LEU A 178 -11.56 20.47 -6.34
C LEU A 178 -12.02 19.47 -5.28
N ILE A 179 -12.99 18.63 -5.63
CA ILE A 179 -13.51 17.60 -4.73
C ILE A 179 -12.67 16.33 -4.82
N SER A 180 -12.34 15.90 -6.03
CA SER A 180 -11.60 14.64 -6.22
C SER A 180 -10.80 14.57 -7.52
N SER A 181 -9.93 13.57 -7.60
CA SER A 181 -9.25 13.15 -8.83
C SER A 181 -9.32 11.64 -8.99
N SER A 182 -9.48 11.17 -10.22
CA SER A 182 -9.68 9.74 -10.51
C SER A 182 -8.38 8.92 -10.64
N SER A 183 -7.27 9.59 -10.92
CA SER A 183 -5.93 9.05 -11.09
C SER A 183 -5.05 9.68 -10.03
N CYS A 184 -4.40 8.81 -9.27
CA CYS A 184 -3.24 9.12 -8.46
C CYS A 184 -1.98 8.50 -9.11
N SER A 185 -1.96 8.41 -10.45
CA SER A 185 -0.85 7.85 -11.22
C SER A 185 0.43 8.63 -10.95
N GLY A 186 1.49 7.92 -10.58
CA GLY A 186 2.77 8.53 -10.15
C GLY A 186 2.77 9.08 -8.71
N GLN A 187 1.63 9.05 -8.00
CA GLN A 187 1.57 9.35 -6.57
C GLN A 187 1.81 8.09 -5.72
N TYR A 188 1.34 6.92 -6.17
CA TYR A 188 1.55 5.63 -5.49
C TYR A 188 2.74 4.86 -6.06
N LEU A 189 3.86 4.91 -5.35
CA LEU A 189 5.13 4.29 -5.69
C LEU A 189 5.18 2.84 -5.24
N ALA A 190 5.86 2.00 -6.02
CA ALA A 190 6.30 0.70 -5.55
C ALA A 190 7.31 0.89 -4.40
N ASN A 191 7.22 0.09 -3.36
CA ASN A 191 8.00 0.25 -2.12
C ASN A 191 8.40 -1.09 -1.52
N ASP A 192 9.71 -1.29 -1.42
CA ASP A 192 10.33 -2.39 -0.68
C ASP A 192 10.77 -1.86 0.70
N LYS A 193 10.51 -2.64 1.75
CA LYS A 193 10.83 -2.31 3.14
C LYS A 193 11.69 -3.43 3.74
N VAL A 194 12.85 -3.08 4.29
CA VAL A 194 13.81 -4.07 4.80
C VAL A 194 14.50 -3.63 6.08
N GLU A 195 14.47 -4.52 7.07
CA GLU A 195 15.33 -4.47 8.26
C GLU A 195 16.62 -5.24 7.94
N VAL A 196 17.77 -4.59 8.10
CA VAL A 196 19.10 -5.16 7.82
C VAL A 196 19.91 -5.22 9.10
N THR A 197 20.35 -6.42 9.48
CA THR A 197 21.17 -6.64 10.67
C THR A 197 22.59 -7.07 10.27
N PHE A 198 23.58 -6.33 10.76
CA PHE A 198 24.98 -6.72 10.68
C PHE A 198 25.40 -7.40 11.98
N THR A 199 26.14 -8.50 11.87
CA THR A 199 26.70 -9.21 13.03
C THR A 199 28.21 -9.33 12.89
N GLY A 200 28.90 -8.91 13.96
CA GLY A 200 30.34 -8.93 14.12
C GLY A 200 30.75 -9.62 15.41
N LYS A 201 31.75 -9.07 16.10
CA LYS A 201 32.35 -9.65 17.31
C LYS A 201 32.77 -8.53 18.26
N PRO A 202 32.31 -8.55 19.53
CA PRO A 202 32.65 -7.50 20.47
C PRO A 202 34.12 -7.63 20.90
N ALA A 203 34.72 -6.49 21.20
CA ALA A 203 36.02 -6.40 21.86
C ALA A 203 36.14 -5.07 22.61
N HIS A 204 37.10 -4.98 23.54
CA HIS A 204 37.36 -3.74 24.25
C HIS A 204 38.00 -2.73 23.28
N ALA A 205 37.32 -1.60 23.03
CA ALA A 205 37.67 -0.66 21.97
C ALA A 205 39.11 -0.11 22.09
N SER A 206 39.59 0.15 23.31
CA SER A 206 40.97 0.63 23.53
C SER A 206 42.01 -0.46 23.76
N ALA A 207 41.64 -1.58 24.40
CA ALA A 207 42.62 -2.53 24.93
C ALA A 207 42.96 -3.65 23.92
N ALA A 208 41.99 -4.09 23.11
CA ALA A 208 42.20 -5.15 22.14
C ALA A 208 41.27 -4.99 20.91
N PRO A 209 41.23 -3.84 20.22
CA PRO A 209 40.31 -3.63 19.10
C PRO A 209 40.51 -4.63 17.95
N TRP A 210 41.73 -5.13 17.74
CA TRP A 210 42.07 -6.12 16.70
C TRP A 210 41.40 -7.48 16.89
N GLU A 211 40.87 -7.78 18.09
CA GLU A 211 40.10 -9.01 18.34
C GLU A 211 38.63 -8.89 17.91
N GLY A 212 38.16 -7.67 17.59
CA GLY A 212 36.77 -7.39 17.28
C GLY A 212 36.45 -7.31 15.78
N ILE A 213 35.17 -7.38 15.47
CA ILE A 213 34.58 -7.12 14.14
C ILE A 213 33.44 -6.12 14.39
N ASN A 214 33.60 -4.90 13.87
CA ASN A 214 32.74 -3.78 14.25
C ASN A 214 31.48 -3.68 13.36
N ALA A 215 30.33 -4.08 13.92
CA ALA A 215 29.06 -4.01 13.21
C ALA A 215 28.58 -2.55 12.97
N LEU A 216 28.99 -1.59 13.78
CA LEU A 216 28.66 -0.18 13.54
C LEU A 216 29.43 0.38 12.34
N ASP A 217 30.68 -0.04 12.13
CA ASP A 217 31.44 0.37 10.95
C ASP A 217 30.79 -0.17 9.66
N ALA A 218 30.13 -1.34 9.72
CA ALA A 218 29.36 -1.87 8.59
C ALA A 218 28.16 -0.97 8.26
N VAL A 219 27.44 -0.49 9.28
CA VAL A 219 26.35 0.48 9.08
C VAL A 219 26.87 1.79 8.47
N VAL A 220 27.98 2.33 8.99
CA VAL A 220 28.59 3.56 8.45
C VAL A 220 29.02 3.36 6.99
N SER A 221 29.67 2.24 6.68
CA SER A 221 30.08 1.91 5.32
C SER A 221 28.87 1.77 4.38
N ALA A 222 27.82 1.05 4.80
CA ALA A 222 26.60 0.90 4.01
C ALA A 222 25.92 2.26 3.77
N TYR A 223 25.87 3.14 4.77
CA TYR A 223 25.30 4.48 4.64
C TYR A 223 26.05 5.33 3.62
N VAL A 224 27.39 5.28 3.63
CA VAL A 224 28.25 5.96 2.64
C VAL A 224 28.05 5.36 1.25
N ASN A 225 28.04 4.03 1.12
CA ASN A 225 27.81 3.32 -0.15
C ASN A 225 26.47 3.73 -0.78
N ILE A 226 25.39 3.76 0.02
CA ILE A 226 24.06 4.19 -0.42
C ILE A 226 24.06 5.69 -0.78
N SER A 227 24.75 6.53 -0.01
CA SER A 227 24.89 7.96 -0.33
C SER A 227 25.51 8.16 -1.72
N MET A 228 26.57 7.42 -2.05
CA MET A 228 27.19 7.45 -3.37
C MET A 228 26.29 6.88 -4.47
N LEU A 229 25.54 5.81 -4.18
CA LEU A 229 24.59 5.20 -5.12
C LEU A 229 23.53 6.20 -5.60
N ARG A 230 23.14 7.19 -4.78
CA ARG A 230 22.12 8.19 -5.16
C ARG A 230 22.45 9.02 -6.39
N GLN A 231 23.72 9.16 -6.78
CA GLN A 231 24.06 9.79 -8.05
C GLN A 231 23.58 8.97 -9.26
N GLN A 232 23.41 7.65 -9.09
CA GLN A 232 23.14 6.66 -10.15
C GLN A 232 21.73 6.03 -10.06
N ILE A 233 20.80 6.68 -9.36
CA ILE A 233 19.37 6.31 -9.31
C ILE A 233 18.56 7.25 -10.21
N LEU A 234 17.36 6.84 -10.60
CA LEU A 234 16.45 7.69 -11.37
C LEU A 234 15.88 8.82 -10.50
N PRO A 235 15.50 9.98 -11.09
CA PRO A 235 14.83 11.05 -10.35
C PRO A 235 13.54 10.61 -9.65
N THR A 236 12.86 9.60 -10.17
CA THR A 236 11.64 9.01 -9.60
C THR A 236 11.91 8.09 -8.41
N GLN A 237 13.16 7.65 -8.21
CA GLN A 237 13.54 6.70 -7.16
C GLN A 237 13.87 7.40 -5.84
N LYS A 238 13.65 6.72 -4.72
CA LYS A 238 14.01 7.17 -3.37
C LYS A 238 14.56 6.00 -2.56
N ILE A 239 15.53 6.30 -1.71
CA ILE A 239 16.06 5.38 -0.70
C ILE A 239 16.10 6.18 0.60
N HIS A 240 15.64 5.65 1.72
CA HIS A 240 15.73 6.32 3.02
C HIS A 240 15.71 5.27 4.12
N GLY A 241 16.32 5.60 5.26
CA GLY A 241 16.47 4.63 6.34
C GLY A 241 16.99 5.25 7.62
N VAL A 242 16.91 4.46 8.69
CA VAL A 242 17.25 4.84 10.05
C VAL A 242 18.09 3.76 10.73
N VAL A 243 18.88 4.15 11.74
CA VAL A 243 19.58 3.20 12.61
C VAL A 243 18.68 2.86 13.78
N LEU A 244 18.20 1.62 13.82
CA LEU A 244 17.39 1.11 14.93
C LEU A 244 18.25 0.76 16.14
N ARG A 245 19.42 0.15 15.90
CA ARG A 245 20.40 -0.23 16.92
C ARG A 245 21.81 0.06 16.44
N GLY A 246 22.48 1.00 17.09
CA GLY A 246 23.84 1.47 16.73
C GLY A 246 24.95 1.07 17.71
N GLY A 247 24.64 0.31 18.75
CA GLY A 247 25.58 -0.06 19.82
C GLY A 247 25.30 0.65 21.15
N ASP A 248 25.72 0.01 22.25
CA ASP A 248 25.28 0.39 23.61
C ASP A 248 26.28 1.28 24.37
N ARG A 249 27.60 1.10 24.13
CA ARG A 249 28.66 1.82 24.86
C ARG A 249 29.87 2.12 23.97
N PRO A 250 30.46 3.33 24.04
CA PRO A 250 31.61 3.70 23.21
C PRO A 250 32.90 2.89 23.46
N ASN A 251 33.06 2.30 24.65
CA ASN A 251 34.25 1.54 25.02
C ASN A 251 34.18 0.05 24.63
N VAL A 252 33.09 -0.39 23.99
CA VAL A 252 32.87 -1.75 23.50
C VAL A 252 32.59 -1.70 22.01
N ILE A 253 33.32 -2.48 21.22
CA ILE A 253 33.04 -2.61 19.78
C ILE A 253 31.66 -3.27 19.60
N PRO A 254 30.71 -2.65 18.87
CA PRO A 254 29.39 -3.22 18.65
C PRO A 254 29.43 -4.56 17.91
N ALA A 255 28.83 -5.59 18.53
CA ALA A 255 28.73 -6.93 17.96
C ALA A 255 27.54 -7.10 17.01
N SER A 256 26.52 -6.26 17.12
CA SER A 256 25.33 -6.31 16.28
C SER A 256 24.75 -4.91 16.14
N THR A 257 24.33 -4.56 14.94
CA THR A 257 23.66 -3.30 14.61
C THR A 257 22.55 -3.57 13.62
N THR A 258 21.49 -2.76 13.68
CA THR A 258 20.31 -2.94 12.82
C THR A 258 19.89 -1.60 12.25
N VAL A 259 19.59 -1.59 10.95
CA VAL A 259 19.01 -0.47 10.22
C VAL A 259 17.70 -0.89 9.57
N GLU A 260 16.84 0.07 9.31
CA GLU A 260 15.62 -0.11 8.52
C GLU A 260 15.68 0.81 7.32
N TYR A 261 15.35 0.30 6.14
CA TYR A 261 15.38 1.03 4.88
C TYR A 261 14.12 0.81 4.05
N TYR A 262 13.60 1.91 3.49
CA TYR A 262 12.58 1.92 2.46
C TYR A 262 13.21 2.29 1.11
N ILE A 263 12.85 1.53 0.09
CA ILE A 263 13.35 1.65 -1.28
C ILE A 263 12.13 1.84 -2.18
N ARG A 264 12.03 2.99 -2.85
CA ARG A 264 10.87 3.36 -3.67
C ARG A 264 11.25 3.61 -5.11
N SER A 265 10.33 3.23 -6.00
CA SER A 265 10.42 3.50 -7.43
C SER A 265 9.03 3.75 -8.02
N ASP A 266 8.97 4.40 -9.18
CA ASP A 266 7.72 4.65 -9.90
C ASP A 266 6.97 3.37 -10.29
N THR A 267 7.68 2.28 -10.53
CA THR A 267 7.11 0.97 -10.89
C THR A 267 7.85 -0.17 -10.22
N VAL A 268 7.19 -1.31 -10.02
CA VAL A 268 7.81 -2.56 -9.56
C VAL A 268 8.97 -2.98 -10.48
N LYS A 269 8.82 -2.74 -11.79
CA LYS A 269 9.84 -3.04 -12.80
C LYS A 269 11.15 -2.29 -12.57
N THR A 270 11.07 -1.02 -12.18
CA THR A 270 12.24 -0.17 -11.90
C THR A 270 12.70 -0.29 -10.45
N LEU A 271 11.83 -0.75 -9.54
CA LEU A 271 12.15 -1.01 -8.13
C LEU A 271 13.14 -2.17 -7.98
N LYS A 272 12.86 -3.32 -8.60
CA LYS A 272 13.72 -4.52 -8.49
C LYS A 272 15.23 -4.25 -8.73
N PRO A 273 15.65 -3.63 -9.85
CA PRO A 273 17.07 -3.35 -10.07
C PRO A 273 17.63 -2.29 -9.11
N LEU A 274 16.81 -1.40 -8.56
CA LEU A 274 17.23 -0.48 -7.50
C LEU A 274 17.51 -1.25 -6.20
N THR A 275 16.59 -2.11 -5.79
CA THR A 275 16.73 -2.97 -4.61
C THR A 275 17.99 -3.82 -4.68
N GLU A 276 18.26 -4.44 -5.82
CA GLU A 276 19.51 -5.20 -6.04
C GLU A 276 20.79 -4.34 -5.87
N LYS A 277 20.77 -3.07 -6.28
CA LYS A 277 21.90 -2.16 -6.07
C LYS A 277 22.07 -1.80 -4.58
N VAL A 278 20.96 -1.58 -3.87
CA VAL A 278 20.98 -1.29 -2.43
C VAL A 278 21.50 -2.48 -1.63
N LEU A 279 21.08 -3.70 -1.96
CA LEU A 279 21.59 -4.92 -1.31
C LEU A 279 23.10 -5.06 -1.49
N LYS A 280 23.65 -4.77 -2.68
CA LYS A 280 25.11 -4.75 -2.91
C LYS A 280 25.84 -3.74 -2.02
N CYS A 281 25.21 -2.62 -1.67
CA CYS A 281 25.81 -1.65 -0.73
C CYS A 281 25.94 -2.23 0.69
N PHE A 282 24.94 -2.99 1.15
CA PHE A 282 24.99 -3.70 2.43
C PHE A 282 25.98 -4.86 2.42
N GLU A 283 25.97 -5.68 1.37
CA GLU A 283 26.92 -6.78 1.18
C GLU A 283 28.38 -6.28 1.16
N ALA A 284 28.66 -5.20 0.43
CA ALA A 284 30.00 -4.61 0.39
C ALA A 284 30.47 -4.13 1.76
N ALA A 285 29.58 -3.56 2.57
CA ALA A 285 29.89 -3.12 3.92
C ALA A 285 30.15 -4.31 4.87
N ALA A 286 29.38 -5.39 4.74
CA ALA A 286 29.62 -6.62 5.48
C ALA A 286 31.00 -7.20 5.16
N ILE A 287 31.31 -7.32 3.86
CA ILE A 287 32.60 -7.85 3.38
C ILE A 287 33.76 -6.99 3.87
N ALA A 288 33.68 -5.67 3.73
CA ALA A 288 34.76 -4.75 4.09
C ALA A 288 35.09 -4.77 5.59
N THR A 289 34.11 -5.06 6.44
CA THR A 289 34.27 -5.07 7.90
C THR A 289 34.47 -6.47 8.47
N GLY A 290 34.23 -7.52 7.69
CA GLY A 290 34.22 -8.91 8.16
C GLY A 290 32.93 -9.29 8.90
N CYS A 291 31.87 -8.49 8.82
CA CYS A 291 30.56 -8.83 9.38
C CYS A 291 29.80 -9.83 8.49
N THR A 292 28.81 -10.48 9.06
CA THR A 292 27.70 -11.08 8.30
C THR A 292 26.54 -10.08 8.19
N VAL A 293 25.68 -10.27 7.20
CA VAL A 293 24.47 -9.46 6.98
C VAL A 293 23.25 -10.35 6.81
N GLU A 294 22.16 -9.96 7.46
CA GLU A 294 20.85 -10.62 7.36
C GLU A 294 19.78 -9.59 7.00
N TYR A 295 18.80 -10.03 6.21
CA TYR A 295 17.70 -9.21 5.71
C TYR A 295 16.39 -9.78 6.19
N LYS A 296 15.54 -8.92 6.76
CA LYS A 296 14.16 -9.23 7.12
C LYS A 296 13.25 -8.28 6.36
N TRP A 297 12.51 -8.83 5.40
CA TRP A 297 11.59 -8.07 4.55
C TRP A 297 10.24 -7.91 5.22
N GLU A 298 9.63 -6.75 5.03
CA GLU A 298 8.23 -6.51 5.35
C GLU A 298 7.37 -6.56 4.07
N ALA A 299 6.06 -6.33 4.21
CA ALA A 299 5.14 -6.29 3.09
C ALA A 299 5.59 -5.25 2.04
N ALA A 300 5.82 -5.74 0.81
CA ALA A 300 6.19 -4.91 -0.33
C ALA A 300 4.94 -4.42 -1.08
N TYR A 301 4.92 -3.13 -1.40
CA TYR A 301 3.80 -2.52 -2.11
C TYR A 301 4.14 -2.32 -3.57
N LYS A 302 3.21 -2.68 -4.46
CA LYS A 302 3.34 -2.43 -5.90
C LYS A 302 2.90 -1.00 -6.22
N ASP A 303 3.36 -0.47 -7.36
CA ASP A 303 2.80 0.74 -7.93
C ASP A 303 1.32 0.54 -8.28
N MET A 304 0.56 1.62 -8.42
CA MET A 304 -0.86 1.51 -8.74
C MET A 304 -1.09 1.44 -10.26
N LYS A 305 -1.77 0.39 -10.73
CA LYS A 305 -2.23 0.27 -12.11
C LYS A 305 -3.60 0.89 -12.28
N ILE A 306 -3.67 2.03 -12.96
CA ILE A 306 -4.94 2.71 -13.22
C ILE A 306 -5.75 1.96 -14.29
N ASN A 307 -7.06 1.83 -14.09
CA ASN A 307 -7.98 1.41 -15.15
C ASN A 307 -8.63 2.65 -15.77
N LYS A 308 -8.16 3.07 -16.96
CA LYS A 308 -8.56 4.34 -17.56
C LYS A 308 -10.07 4.44 -17.81
N PRO A 309 -10.79 3.41 -18.31
CA PRO A 309 -12.24 3.45 -18.44
C PRO A 309 -12.97 3.76 -17.13
N ILE A 310 -12.54 3.15 -16.01
CA ILE A 310 -13.12 3.44 -14.69
C ILE A 310 -12.86 4.90 -14.31
N CYS A 311 -11.62 5.36 -14.43
CA CYS A 311 -11.23 6.73 -14.09
C CYS A 311 -12.04 7.77 -14.90
N ASP A 312 -12.11 7.61 -16.23
CA ASP A 312 -12.89 8.50 -17.10
C ASP A 312 -14.39 8.52 -16.72
N SER A 313 -14.95 7.34 -16.39
CA SER A 313 -16.35 7.23 -15.98
C SER A 313 -16.59 7.87 -14.62
N TYR A 314 -15.63 7.80 -13.69
CA TYR A 314 -15.70 8.44 -12.38
C TYR A 314 -15.69 9.97 -12.54
N VAL A 315 -14.76 10.52 -13.33
CA VAL A 315 -14.71 11.96 -13.64
C VAL A 315 -16.02 12.45 -14.25
N SER A 316 -16.55 11.70 -15.23
CA SER A 316 -17.81 12.03 -15.86
C SER A 316 -18.99 12.03 -14.87
N ALA A 317 -19.09 10.99 -14.03
CA ALA A 317 -20.16 10.87 -13.03
C ALA A 317 -20.09 11.97 -11.98
N MET A 318 -18.91 12.25 -11.44
CA MET A 318 -18.72 13.30 -10.44
C MET A 318 -19.05 14.69 -10.98
N ASN A 319 -18.58 15.03 -12.19
CA ASN A 319 -18.90 16.31 -12.82
C ASN A 319 -20.38 16.42 -13.18
N ALA A 320 -21.04 15.35 -13.61
CA ALA A 320 -22.49 15.32 -13.84
C ALA A 320 -23.29 15.55 -12.54
N MET A 321 -22.72 15.20 -11.40
CA MET A 321 -23.27 15.50 -10.07
C MET A 321 -22.96 16.92 -9.58
N GLY A 322 -22.16 17.70 -10.32
CA GLY A 322 -21.74 19.05 -9.94
C GLY A 322 -20.50 19.08 -9.02
N HIS A 323 -19.80 17.97 -8.85
CA HIS A 323 -18.57 17.89 -8.06
C HIS A 323 -17.36 18.04 -8.96
N SER A 324 -16.64 19.17 -8.82
CA SER A 324 -15.42 19.45 -9.58
C SER A 324 -14.42 18.30 -9.39
N THR A 325 -14.19 17.56 -10.47
CA THR A 325 -13.34 16.36 -10.46
C THR A 325 -12.53 16.30 -11.73
N ILE A 326 -11.24 16.01 -11.58
CA ILE A 326 -10.29 15.93 -12.70
C ILE A 326 -9.75 14.51 -12.85
N PHE A 327 -9.13 14.24 -14.01
CA PHE A 327 -8.53 12.94 -14.24
C PHE A 327 -7.36 12.72 -13.27
N ASP A 328 -6.36 13.61 -13.29
CA ASP A 328 -5.16 13.52 -12.45
C ASP A 328 -4.86 14.89 -11.82
N ALA A 329 -4.44 14.89 -10.56
CA ALA A 329 -4.01 16.09 -9.84
C ALA A 329 -2.48 16.27 -9.84
N ALA A 330 -1.73 15.38 -10.49
CA ALA A 330 -0.30 15.54 -10.72
C ALA A 330 -0.01 16.89 -11.38
N GLY A 331 0.88 17.67 -10.74
CA GLY A 331 1.26 19.01 -11.20
C GLY A 331 0.38 20.16 -10.70
N GLN A 332 -0.69 19.89 -9.94
CA GLN A 332 -1.40 20.94 -9.21
C GLN A 332 -0.55 21.48 -8.06
N GLU A 333 -0.62 22.78 -7.81
CA GLU A 333 0.06 23.41 -6.68
C GLU A 333 -0.50 22.87 -5.35
N GLY A 334 0.39 22.34 -4.50
CA GLY A 334 0.01 21.64 -3.28
C GLY A 334 -0.27 20.14 -3.45
N GLY A 335 -0.12 19.60 -4.66
CA GLY A 335 -0.26 18.16 -4.92
C GLY A 335 0.79 17.34 -4.17
N LEU A 336 0.34 16.40 -3.33
CA LEU A 336 1.21 15.42 -2.70
C LEU A 336 1.58 14.32 -3.70
N SER A 337 2.82 13.85 -3.65
CA SER A 337 3.31 12.73 -4.44
C SER A 337 4.22 11.85 -3.59
N GLY A 338 4.33 10.57 -3.96
CA GLY A 338 5.28 9.64 -3.34
C GLY A 338 4.75 8.79 -2.18
N GLY A 339 3.43 8.63 -2.06
CA GLY A 339 2.79 7.64 -1.20
C GLY A 339 3.00 6.21 -1.73
N SER A 340 2.59 5.22 -0.94
CA SER A 340 2.62 3.79 -1.32
C SER A 340 1.48 3.10 -0.60
N THR A 341 0.78 2.21 -1.28
CA THR A 341 -0.43 1.56 -0.75
C THR A 341 -0.53 0.12 -1.23
N ASP A 342 -1.05 -0.78 -0.40
CA ASP A 342 -1.28 -2.17 -0.76
C ASP A 342 -2.48 -2.35 -1.73
N MET A 343 -3.29 -1.30 -1.97
CA MET A 343 -4.23 -1.24 -3.09
C MET A 343 -3.50 -1.33 -4.45
N GLY A 344 -2.23 -0.90 -4.50
CA GLY A 344 -1.35 -1.16 -5.63
C GLY A 344 -1.25 -2.65 -5.93
N ASN A 345 -1.14 -3.51 -4.92
CA ASN A 345 -1.09 -4.96 -5.10
C ASN A 345 -2.41 -5.50 -5.66
N VAL A 346 -3.56 -5.04 -5.16
CA VAL A 346 -4.89 -5.42 -5.67
C VAL A 346 -5.04 -5.06 -7.15
N SER A 347 -4.50 -3.92 -7.58
CA SER A 347 -4.56 -3.47 -8.97
C SER A 347 -3.74 -4.31 -9.96
N TYR A 348 -2.92 -5.25 -9.47
CA TYR A 348 -2.27 -6.25 -10.30
C TYR A 348 -3.11 -7.54 -10.42
N GLU A 349 -4.04 -7.77 -9.50
CA GLU A 349 -4.90 -8.96 -9.49
C GLU A 349 -6.20 -8.72 -10.26
N VAL A 350 -6.78 -7.53 -10.13
CA VAL A 350 -8.05 -7.15 -10.76
C VAL A 350 -8.04 -5.69 -11.23
N PRO A 351 -8.92 -5.29 -12.17
CA PRO A 351 -9.09 -3.90 -12.54
C PRO A 351 -9.35 -3.01 -11.31
N GLY A 352 -8.38 -2.16 -10.96
CA GLY A 352 -8.41 -1.35 -9.75
C GLY A 352 -8.73 0.12 -9.98
N PHE A 353 -9.41 0.73 -9.02
CA PHE A 353 -9.61 2.18 -8.94
C PHE A 353 -9.24 2.66 -7.53
N HIS A 354 -8.34 3.63 -7.49
CA HIS A 354 -7.92 4.30 -6.26
C HIS A 354 -7.87 5.81 -6.52
N GLY A 355 -9.00 6.48 -6.34
CA GLY A 355 -9.12 7.93 -6.52
C GLY A 355 -8.67 8.72 -5.28
N GLY A 356 -8.28 9.98 -5.46
CA GLY A 356 -8.02 10.91 -4.37
C GLY A 356 -9.21 11.85 -4.16
N PHE A 357 -9.52 12.21 -2.92
CA PHE A 357 -10.47 13.28 -2.61
C PHE A 357 -9.93 14.22 -1.56
N TYR A 358 -10.36 15.47 -1.59
CA TYR A 358 -9.66 16.55 -0.90
C TYR A 358 -10.47 17.07 0.27
N ILE A 359 -9.93 17.06 1.49
CA ILE A 359 -10.59 17.53 2.72
C ILE A 359 -9.86 18.72 3.33
N HIS A 360 -10.59 19.59 4.01
CA HIS A 360 -9.97 20.71 4.73
C HIS A 360 -9.27 20.21 5.99
N ALA A 361 -7.97 20.49 6.08
CA ALA A 361 -7.13 20.19 7.22
C ALA A 361 -5.98 21.21 7.29
N ASP A 362 -5.53 21.55 8.50
CA ASP A 362 -4.40 22.46 8.72
C ASP A 362 -3.03 21.77 8.57
N GLY A 363 -3.01 20.55 8.02
CA GLY A 363 -1.82 19.74 7.81
C GLY A 363 -2.06 18.65 6.78
N VAL A 364 -0.99 17.94 6.43
CA VAL A 364 -1.00 16.84 5.45
C VAL A 364 -1.23 15.49 6.15
N ASN A 365 -1.49 14.43 5.39
CA ASN A 365 -1.55 13.07 5.93
C ASN A 365 -0.36 12.78 6.87
N HIS A 366 -0.62 12.01 7.92
CA HIS A 366 0.31 11.64 8.99
C HIS A 366 0.69 12.83 9.90
N THR A 367 -0.25 13.77 10.09
CA THR A 367 -0.16 14.84 11.07
C THR A 367 -1.40 14.87 11.97
N PRO A 368 -1.29 15.32 13.23
CA PRO A 368 -2.46 15.51 14.10
C PRO A 368 -3.53 16.43 13.50
N GLN A 369 -3.12 17.43 12.72
CA GLN A 369 -4.01 18.36 12.03
C GLN A 369 -4.88 17.64 10.99
N PHE A 370 -4.32 16.64 10.29
CA PHE A 370 -5.08 15.84 9.34
C PHE A 370 -6.06 14.89 10.04
N THR A 371 -5.69 14.34 11.20
CA THR A 371 -6.64 13.58 12.05
C THR A 371 -7.87 14.43 12.38
N ALA A 372 -7.69 15.71 12.74
CA ALA A 372 -8.80 16.61 13.01
C ALA A 372 -9.68 16.86 11.77
N GLY A 373 -9.06 17.09 10.59
CA GLY A 373 -9.78 17.22 9.32
C GLY A 373 -10.56 15.96 8.94
N ALA A 374 -9.97 14.78 9.15
CA ALA A 374 -10.60 13.48 8.87
C ALA A 374 -11.82 13.19 9.77
N GLY A 375 -11.88 13.78 10.97
CA GLY A 375 -13.03 13.68 11.88
C GLY A 375 -14.13 14.71 11.63
N SER A 376 -13.94 15.64 10.70
CA SER A 376 -14.87 16.73 10.46
C SER A 376 -16.11 16.28 9.68
N GLU A 377 -17.22 17.01 9.90
CA GLU A 377 -18.45 16.82 9.13
C GLU A 377 -18.23 17.08 7.63
N GLU A 378 -17.38 18.05 7.28
CA GLU A 378 -17.06 18.31 5.87
C GLU A 378 -16.30 17.13 5.24
N GLY A 379 -15.30 16.60 5.94
CA GLY A 379 -14.56 15.41 5.48
C GLY A 379 -15.50 14.22 5.26
N PHE A 380 -16.45 14.01 6.18
CA PHE A 380 -17.52 13.03 6.04
C PHE A 380 -18.37 13.26 4.78
N GLN A 381 -18.91 14.48 4.58
CA GLN A 381 -19.73 14.80 3.41
C GLN A 381 -18.96 14.64 2.09
N ARG A 382 -17.69 15.04 2.03
CA ARG A 382 -16.84 14.82 0.84
C ARG A 382 -16.59 13.33 0.56
N SER A 383 -16.46 12.51 1.61
CA SER A 383 -16.38 11.06 1.46
C SER A 383 -17.66 10.47 0.83
N LEU A 384 -18.85 10.99 1.20
CA LEU A 384 -20.12 10.58 0.60
C LEU A 384 -20.26 11.01 -0.87
N HIS A 385 -19.76 12.19 -1.24
CA HIS A 385 -19.74 12.62 -2.64
C HIS A 385 -18.91 11.65 -3.51
N CYS A 386 -17.74 11.24 -3.01
CA CYS A 386 -16.86 10.32 -3.73
C CYS A 386 -17.40 8.88 -3.75
N ALA A 387 -18.07 8.46 -2.66
CA ALA A 387 -18.84 7.23 -2.62
C ALA A 387 -19.92 7.19 -3.71
N ALA A 388 -20.61 8.31 -3.96
CA ALA A 388 -21.59 8.41 -5.04
C ALA A 388 -20.94 8.16 -6.41
N GLY A 389 -19.77 8.76 -6.66
CA GLY A 389 -19.01 8.56 -7.89
C GLY A 389 -18.64 7.08 -8.10
N MET A 390 -18.10 6.44 -7.07
CA MET A 390 -17.78 5.00 -7.10
C MET A 390 -19.03 4.15 -7.37
N ALA A 391 -20.15 4.44 -6.68
CA ALA A 391 -21.38 3.67 -6.82
C ALA A 391 -22.00 3.77 -8.21
N VAL A 392 -21.95 4.95 -8.85
CA VAL A 392 -22.42 5.15 -10.23
C VAL A 392 -21.59 4.31 -11.20
N VAL A 393 -20.26 4.34 -11.06
CA VAL A 393 -19.36 3.59 -11.96
C VAL A 393 -19.49 2.09 -11.75
N ALA A 394 -19.58 1.62 -10.51
CA ALA A 394 -19.80 0.21 -10.21
C ALA A 394 -21.16 -0.27 -10.74
N SER A 395 -22.24 0.50 -10.56
CA SER A 395 -23.56 0.16 -11.11
C SER A 395 -23.53 0.06 -12.63
N ARG A 396 -22.85 1.02 -13.29
CA ARG A 396 -22.63 0.97 -14.74
C ARG A 396 -21.85 -0.27 -15.16
N ALA A 397 -20.75 -0.61 -14.46
CA ALA A 397 -19.94 -1.78 -14.77
C ALA A 397 -20.72 -3.10 -14.65
N LEU A 398 -21.73 -3.16 -13.79
CA LEU A 398 -22.61 -4.33 -13.66
C LEU A 398 -23.55 -4.49 -14.87
N VAL A 399 -24.03 -3.41 -15.49
CA VAL A 399 -25.09 -3.46 -16.53
C VAL A 399 -24.61 -3.20 -17.96
N ASP A 400 -23.55 -2.41 -18.15
CA ASP A 400 -23.05 -1.99 -19.46
C ASP A 400 -21.95 -2.96 -19.95
N GLU A 401 -22.32 -3.89 -20.85
CA GLU A 401 -21.39 -4.87 -21.43
C GLU A 401 -20.20 -4.23 -22.15
N SER A 402 -20.45 -3.12 -22.86
CA SER A 402 -19.40 -2.42 -23.59
C SER A 402 -18.37 -1.80 -22.63
N PHE A 403 -18.85 -1.26 -21.51
CA PHE A 403 -18.01 -0.69 -20.48
C PHE A 403 -17.23 -1.78 -19.73
N ALA A 404 -17.88 -2.87 -19.34
CA ALA A 404 -17.19 -4.01 -18.71
C ALA A 404 -16.10 -4.60 -19.63
N THR A 405 -16.37 -4.71 -20.93
CA THR A 405 -15.37 -5.13 -21.92
C THR A 405 -14.20 -4.15 -21.99
N ALA A 406 -14.47 -2.84 -21.97
CA ALA A 406 -13.42 -1.82 -21.94
C ALA A 406 -12.55 -1.91 -20.67
N ILE A 407 -13.15 -2.11 -19.50
CA ILE A 407 -12.44 -2.30 -18.23
C ILE A 407 -11.49 -3.49 -18.33
N LYS A 408 -11.98 -4.65 -18.76
CA LYS A 408 -11.18 -5.88 -18.92
C LYS A 408 -10.08 -5.72 -19.96
N SER A 409 -10.41 -5.10 -21.09
CA SER A 409 -9.47 -4.85 -22.19
C SER A 409 -8.32 -3.95 -21.74
N ASP A 410 -8.61 -2.91 -20.96
CA ASP A 410 -7.60 -1.99 -20.46
C ASP A 410 -6.66 -2.66 -19.45
N PHE A 411 -7.21 -3.40 -18.50
CA PHE A 411 -6.43 -4.16 -17.51
C PHE A 411 -5.47 -5.18 -18.16
N GLY A 412 -5.90 -5.83 -19.24
CA GLY A 412 -5.08 -6.79 -19.98
C GLY A 412 -3.87 -6.19 -20.72
N LYS A 413 -3.82 -4.87 -20.95
CA LYS A 413 -2.70 -4.22 -21.66
C LYS A 413 -1.43 -4.12 -20.81
N ASP A 414 -1.59 -4.03 -19.50
CA ASP A 414 -0.51 -3.74 -18.55
C ASP A 414 -0.05 -4.97 -17.75
N LEU A 415 -0.60 -6.16 -18.03
CA LEU A 415 -0.10 -7.41 -17.47
C LEU A 415 1.09 -7.92 -18.31
N PRO A 416 2.33 -7.92 -17.77
CA PRO A 416 3.49 -8.38 -18.52
C PRO A 416 3.45 -9.88 -18.86
N TYR A 417 2.57 -10.67 -18.24
CA TYR A 417 2.36 -12.09 -18.50
C TYR A 417 0.89 -12.44 -18.21
N GLY A 418 0.25 -13.26 -19.07
CA GLY A 418 -1.08 -13.82 -18.81
C GLY A 418 -1.10 -14.71 -17.54
N PRO A 419 -2.25 -15.27 -17.13
CA PRO A 419 -2.39 -15.96 -15.85
C PRO A 419 -1.46 -17.18 -15.79
N GLN A 420 -0.31 -17.00 -15.16
CA GLN A 420 0.53 -18.09 -14.70
C GLN A 420 0.30 -18.21 -13.20
N ILE A 421 -0.12 -19.39 -12.78
CA ILE A 421 -0.02 -19.81 -11.39
C ILE A 421 1.48 -19.94 -11.10
N GLU A 422 2.13 -18.83 -10.78
CA GLU A 422 3.44 -18.86 -10.15
C GLU A 422 3.21 -18.98 -8.65
N GLU A 423 3.70 -20.08 -8.06
CA GLU A 423 3.89 -20.18 -6.61
C GLU A 423 4.73 -18.98 -6.16
N GLN A 424 4.08 -17.96 -5.58
CA GLN A 424 4.77 -16.94 -4.81
C GLN A 424 5.27 -17.58 -3.52
N SER A 425 6.36 -18.33 -3.62
CA SER A 425 7.22 -18.64 -2.50
C SER A 425 8.25 -17.51 -2.38
N THR A 426 8.15 -16.75 -1.28
CA THR A 426 9.23 -15.94 -0.67
C THR A 426 10.22 -15.32 -1.65
N HIS A 427 9.93 -14.10 -2.13
CA HIS A 427 10.95 -13.28 -2.79
C HIS A 427 12.08 -12.99 -1.80
N PHE A 428 13.27 -13.54 -2.11
CA PHE A 428 14.48 -13.67 -1.29
C PHE A 428 14.40 -14.78 -0.22
N PRO A 429 14.92 -16.00 -0.50
CA PRO A 429 15.31 -16.89 0.59
C PRO A 429 16.30 -16.15 1.49
N SER A 430 16.20 -16.36 2.80
CA SER A 430 17.18 -15.92 3.80
C SER A 430 18.57 -16.47 3.43
N ARG A 431 19.30 -15.74 2.56
CA ARG A 431 20.67 -16.07 2.22
C ARG A 431 21.55 -15.62 3.37
N VAL A 432 21.69 -16.49 4.36
CA VAL A 432 22.83 -16.41 5.27
C VAL A 432 24.07 -16.75 4.45
N THR A 433 24.79 -15.73 3.99
CA THR A 433 26.00 -15.93 3.18
C THR A 433 27.15 -16.32 4.11
N HIS A 434 27.28 -17.61 4.44
CA HIS A 434 28.48 -18.16 5.07
C HIS A 434 29.54 -18.41 4.00
N LEU A 435 30.42 -17.44 3.77
CA LEU A 435 31.66 -17.66 3.00
C LEU A 435 32.76 -18.15 3.97
N ILE A 436 32.79 -19.46 4.24
CA ILE A 436 33.97 -20.13 4.78
C ILE A 436 34.49 -21.07 3.69
N GLY A 437 35.45 -20.57 2.91
CA GLY A 437 36.26 -21.37 2.00
C GLY A 437 37.72 -21.34 2.45
N LEU A 438 38.05 -22.13 3.48
CA LEU A 438 39.44 -22.45 3.82
C LEU A 438 39.95 -23.48 2.80
N MET A 439 40.84 -23.06 1.88
CA MET A 439 41.69 -24.00 1.15
C MET A 439 42.82 -24.48 2.07
N PRO A 440 43.11 -25.80 2.13
CA PRO A 440 44.22 -26.31 2.91
C PRO A 440 45.55 -26.06 2.20
N ILE A 441 46.48 -25.44 2.92
CA ILE A 441 47.89 -25.34 2.57
C ILE A 441 48.47 -26.77 2.58
N SER A 442 48.90 -27.26 1.41
CA SER A 442 49.69 -28.48 1.31
C SER A 442 51.16 -28.14 1.02
N ASN A 443 51.99 -28.65 1.93
CA ASN A 443 53.44 -28.80 1.92
C ASN A 443 54.19 -28.54 0.60
N PHE A 444 55.10 -27.57 0.64
CA PHE A 444 56.37 -27.66 -0.09
C PHE A 444 57.53 -27.40 0.87
N SER A 445 58.13 -28.49 1.33
CA SER A 445 59.44 -28.52 1.96
C SER A 445 60.51 -28.54 0.88
N GLY A 446 61.50 -27.64 0.99
CA GLY A 446 62.81 -27.81 0.34
C GLY A 446 63.16 -26.71 -0.65
N MET A 447 63.92 -25.71 -0.20
CA MET A 447 65.27 -25.43 -0.71
C MET A 447 65.83 -24.14 -0.08
N GLU A 448 66.93 -24.34 0.64
CA GLU A 448 68.07 -23.47 0.94
C GLU A 448 67.98 -21.93 0.83
N ARG A 449 68.33 -21.28 1.95
CA ARG A 449 68.70 -19.86 2.04
C ARG A 449 70.08 -19.60 1.43
N PRO A 450 70.32 -18.40 0.90
CA PRO A 450 71.61 -17.73 1.07
C PRO A 450 71.51 -16.50 1.98
N ARG A 451 72.55 -16.31 2.79
CA ARG A 451 72.75 -15.22 3.75
C ARG A 451 73.21 -13.92 3.07
N ARG A 452 72.75 -12.79 3.64
CA ARG A 452 73.41 -11.48 3.84
C ARG A 452 74.19 -10.84 2.67
N ARG A 453 73.87 -9.57 2.40
CA ARG A 453 74.71 -8.42 2.81
C ARG A 453 73.97 -7.09 2.62
N ILE A 454 73.99 -6.29 3.68
CA ILE A 454 73.73 -4.84 3.69
C ILE A 454 75.08 -4.18 3.40
N SER A 455 75.13 -3.23 2.47
CA SER A 455 76.24 -2.28 2.32
C SER A 455 75.69 -0.86 2.22
N GLN A 456 76.16 0.00 3.12
CA GLN A 456 75.97 1.45 3.11
C GLN A 456 77.04 2.14 2.25
N ALA A 457 76.64 3.29 1.67
CA ALA A 457 77.41 4.49 1.31
C ALA A 457 78.49 4.39 0.20
N PRO A 458 78.72 5.48 -0.54
CA PRO A 458 79.29 6.74 -0.02
C PRO A 458 78.28 7.83 0.30
#